data_AF-A0A1V5C5J2-F1
#
_entry.id   AF-A0A1V5C5J2-F1
#
_cell.length_a   1.000
_cell.length_b   1.000
_cell.length_c   1.000
_cell.angle_alpha   90.00
_cell.angle_beta   90.00
_cell.angle_gamma   90.00
#
_symmetry.space_group_name_H-M   'P 1'
#
loop_
_entity.id
_entity.type
_entity.pdbx_description
1 polymer ?
#
loop_
_entity_poly.entity_id
_entity_poly.type
_entity_poly.pdbx_seq_one_letter_code
_entity_poly.pdbx_strand_id
1 'polypeptide(L)'
;MAAQLLLIILIIMFLAMSLRMASEYQRFVLFRLGRYSGLKGPGLALFIPIIDRFFPISVGDQGQLSDDGIGKFGEIKVPVDHNEKVHTGSIIKVNGFLNNKIQVVLDTDYVSVV
;
A
#
# COMPACT_ATOMS: atom_id res chain seq x y z
N MET A 1 34.14 -0.05 25.38
CA MET A 1 33.07 -0.93 25.92
C MET A 1 31.69 -0.29 25.82
N ALA A 2 31.38 0.77 26.57
CA ALA A 2 30.03 1.37 26.57
C ALA A 2 29.56 1.89 25.19
N ALA A 3 30.43 2.61 24.45
CA ALA A 3 30.10 3.12 23.12
C ALA A 3 29.80 2.00 22.10
N GLN A 4 30.52 0.88 22.16
CA GLN A 4 30.29 -0.29 21.30
C GLN A 4 28.95 -0.95 21.62
N LEU A 5 28.61 -1.07 22.91
CA LEU A 5 27.31 -1.60 23.34
C LEU A 5 26.16 -0.73 22.81
N LEU A 6 26.31 0.60 22.90
CA LEU A 6 25.33 1.56 22.42
C LEU A 6 25.12 1.44 20.91
N LEU A 7 26.20 1.31 20.14
CA LEU A 7 26.15 1.12 18.69
C LEU A 7 25.46 -0.20 18.31
N ILE A 8 25.75 -1.30 19.01
CA ILE A 8 25.09 -2.60 18.79
C ILE A 8 23.59 -2.51 19.06
N ILE A 9 23.18 -1.89 20.17
CA ILE A 9 21.76 -1.72 20.52
C ILE A 9 21.04 -0.90 19.44
N LEU A 10 21.67 0.18 18.96
CA LEU A 10 21.10 1.04 17.94
C LEU A 10 20.90 0.29 16.61
N ILE A 11 21.88 -0.53 16.22
CA ILE A 11 21.78 -1.40 15.03
C ILE A 11 20.63 -2.41 15.19
N ILE A 12 20.56 -3.12 16.32
CA ILE A 12 19.51 -4.13 16.55
C ILE A 12 18.12 -3.47 16.53
N MET A 13 17.97 -2.30 17.17
CA MET A 13 16.71 -1.56 17.16
C MET A 13 16.30 -1.17 15.74
N PHE A 14 17.25 -0.70 14.93
CA PHE A 14 17.00 -0.33 13.54
C PHE A 14 16.58 -1.55 12.69
N LEU A 15 17.27 -2.69 12.84
CA LEU A 15 16.89 -3.92 12.15
C LEU A 15 15.50 -4.42 12.59
N ALA A 16 15.20 -4.40 13.89
CA ALA A 16 13.91 -4.81 14.39
C ALA A 16 12.76 -3.95 13.82
N MET A 17 12.96 -2.64 13.68
CA MET A 17 11.98 -1.73 13.07
C MET A 17 11.83 -1.90 11.56
N SER A 18 12.87 -2.40 10.87
CA SER A 18 12.88 -2.57 9.42
C SER A 18 12.00 -3.74 8.93
N LEU A 19 11.71 -4.70 9.82
CA LEU A 19 10.97 -5.91 9.51
C LEU A 19 9.46 -5.67 9.74
N ARG A 20 8.67 -5.74 8.66
CA ARG A 20 7.20 -5.78 8.76
C ARG A 20 6.63 -6.97 7.99
N MET A 21 5.55 -7.54 8.49
CA MET A 21 4.83 -8.64 7.84
C MET A 21 3.47 -8.16 7.32
N ALA A 22 3.11 -8.56 6.10
CA ALA A 22 1.77 -8.42 5.53
C ALA A 22 1.08 -9.80 5.44
N SER A 23 -0.23 -9.81 5.66
CA SER A 23 -1.07 -10.96 5.38
C SER A 23 -1.19 -11.23 3.87
N GLU A 24 -1.59 -12.44 3.47
CA GLU A 24 -1.70 -12.86 2.06
C GLU A 24 -2.62 -11.96 1.22
N TYR A 25 -3.71 -11.48 1.82
CA TYR A 25 -4.67 -10.57 1.19
C TYR A 25 -4.24 -9.10 1.22
N GLN A 26 -3.05 -8.81 1.75
CA GLN A 26 -2.52 -7.46 1.90
C GLN A 26 -1.27 -7.28 1.06
N ARG A 27 -1.12 -6.08 0.51
CA ARG A 27 0.12 -5.64 -0.14
C ARG A 27 0.54 -4.30 0.41
N PHE A 28 1.85 -4.11 0.50
CA PHE A 28 2.40 -2.83 0.91
C PHE A 28 2.59 -1.94 -0.31
N VAL A 29 1.96 -0.78 -0.31
CA VAL A 29 2.32 0.32 -1.19
C VAL A 29 3.57 0.98 -0.63
N LEU A 30 4.65 0.97 -1.41
CA LEU A 30 5.89 1.62 -1.02
C LEU A 30 6.02 2.98 -1.70
N PHE A 31 6.21 3.98 -0.86
CA PHE A 31 6.70 5.27 -1.28
C PHE A 31 8.12 5.45 -0.75
N ARG A 32 9.06 5.67 -1.67
CA ARG A 32 10.46 5.92 -1.34
C ARG A 32 10.78 7.36 -1.71
N LEU A 33 11.26 8.14 -0.74
CA LEU A 33 11.60 9.56 -0.95
C LEU A 33 10.44 10.37 -1.57
N GLY A 34 9.20 10.05 -1.22
CA GLY A 34 8.01 10.71 -1.76
C GLY A 34 7.57 10.26 -3.16
N ARG A 35 8.24 9.27 -3.77
CA ARG A 35 7.85 8.69 -5.07
C ARG A 35 7.26 7.30 -4.89
N TYR A 36 6.22 6.98 -5.66
CA TYR A 36 5.67 5.64 -5.72
C TYR A 36 6.72 4.68 -6.29
N SER A 37 7.08 3.66 -5.51
CA SER A 37 8.06 2.65 -5.88
C SER A 37 7.43 1.33 -6.34
N GLY A 38 6.15 1.11 -6.04
CA GLY A 38 5.44 -0.13 -6.37
C GLY A 38 4.69 -0.74 -5.19
N LEU A 39 4.09 -1.89 -5.46
CA LEU A 39 3.52 -2.79 -4.47
C LEU A 39 4.55 -3.86 -4.12
N LYS A 40 4.76 -4.12 -2.84
CA LYS A 40 5.44 -5.33 -2.39
C LYS A 40 4.41 -6.37 -1.96
N GLY A 41 4.70 -7.62 -2.36
CA GLY A 41 3.87 -8.77 -2.09
C GLY A 41 3.72 -9.07 -0.59
N PRO A 42 2.81 -10.00 -0.27
CA PRO A 42 2.53 -10.41 1.10
C PRO A 42 3.74 -11.09 1.75
N GLY A 43 3.74 -11.16 3.09
CA GLY A 43 4.82 -11.76 3.87
C GLY A 43 5.82 -10.74 4.43
N LEU A 44 7.03 -11.21 4.72
CA LEU A 44 8.08 -10.42 5.36
C LEU A 44 8.71 -9.45 4.35
N ALA A 45 8.60 -8.16 4.61
CA ALA A 45 9.22 -7.13 3.81
C ALA A 45 10.16 -6.27 4.66
N LEU A 46 11.32 -5.97 4.07
CA LEU A 46 12.33 -5.07 4.62
C LEU A 46 12.09 -3.65 4.11
N PHE A 47 12.05 -2.71 5.05
CA PHE A 47 11.86 -1.29 4.82
C PHE A 47 12.93 -0.51 5.56
N ILE A 48 13.40 0.59 4.97
CA ILE A 48 14.35 1.46 5.65
C ILE A 48 13.55 2.47 6.48
N PRO A 49 13.49 2.34 7.81
CA PRO A 49 12.80 3.32 8.64
C PRO A 49 13.45 4.69 8.40
N ILE A 50 12.62 5.74 8.24
CA ILE A 50 12.94 7.12 7.83
C ILE A 50 12.74 7.40 6.32
N ILE A 51 13.22 6.53 5.44
CA ILE A 51 13.22 6.81 3.98
C ILE A 51 11.95 6.29 3.30
N ASP A 52 11.52 5.09 3.72
CA ASP A 52 10.40 4.40 3.13
C ASP A 52 9.12 4.67 3.92
N ARG A 53 8.03 5.02 3.23
CA ARG A 53 6.68 5.03 3.76
C ARG A 53 5.91 3.85 3.18
N PHE A 54 5.31 3.07 4.05
CA PHE A 54 4.52 1.89 3.71
C PHE A 54 3.06 2.13 4.04
N PHE A 55 2.18 1.75 3.13
CA PHE A 55 0.74 1.74 3.38
C PHE A 55 0.22 0.35 3.02
N PRO A 56 -0.26 -0.44 4.00
CA PRO A 56 -0.91 -1.70 3.70
C PRO A 56 -2.24 -1.41 3.00
N ILE A 57 -2.49 -2.10 1.89
CA ILE A 57 -3.79 -2.16 1.24
C ILE A 57 -4.24 -3.60 1.26
N SER A 58 -5.50 -3.82 1.63
CA SER A 58 -6.15 -5.12 1.71
C SER A 58 -7.15 -5.30 0.58
N VAL A 59 -7.43 -6.54 0.21
CA VAL A 59 -8.63 -6.84 -0.58
C VAL A 59 -9.86 -6.39 0.20
N GLY A 60 -10.76 -5.69 -0.47
CA GLY A 60 -11.96 -5.10 0.12
C GLY A 60 -11.81 -3.64 0.56
N ASP A 61 -10.61 -3.08 0.57
CA ASP A 61 -10.41 -1.66 0.89
C ASP A 61 -11.15 -0.78 -0.13
N GLN A 62 -11.80 0.27 0.36
CA GLN A 62 -12.53 1.23 -0.46
C GLN A 62 -11.69 2.48 -0.72
N GLY A 63 -11.86 3.03 -1.92
CA GLY A 63 -11.23 4.26 -2.35
C GLY A 63 -12.11 5.00 -3.33
N GLN A 64 -11.59 6.09 -3.86
CA GLN A 64 -12.24 6.85 -4.92
C GLN A 64 -11.31 6.92 -6.11
N LEU A 65 -11.85 6.77 -7.31
CA LEU A 65 -11.05 7.02 -8.51
C LEU A 65 -10.79 8.52 -8.62
N SER A 66 -9.52 8.92 -8.54
CA SER A 66 -9.13 10.33 -8.62
C SER A 66 -8.91 10.79 -10.05
N ASP A 67 -8.49 9.91 -10.94
CA ASP A 67 -8.25 10.16 -12.37
C ASP A 67 -8.17 8.81 -13.11
N ASP A 68 -8.13 8.82 -14.44
CA ASP A 68 -8.00 7.61 -15.26
C ASP A 68 -6.72 6.83 -14.88
N GLY A 69 -6.90 5.73 -14.16
CA GLY A 69 -5.82 4.88 -13.65
C GLY A 69 -5.21 5.29 -12.30
N ILE A 70 -5.73 6.28 -11.58
CA ILE A 70 -5.27 6.66 -10.22
C ILE A 70 -6.40 6.53 -9.20
N GLY A 71 -6.20 5.64 -8.23
CA GLY A 71 -7.07 5.51 -7.05
C GLY A 71 -6.55 6.30 -5.86
N LYS A 72 -7.46 6.95 -5.12
CA LYS A 72 -7.21 7.55 -3.82
C LYS A 72 -7.75 6.62 -2.73
N PHE A 73 -6.86 6.04 -1.93
CA PHE A 73 -7.22 5.22 -0.76
C PHE A 73 -6.78 5.96 0.50
N GLY A 74 -7.74 6.45 1.28
CA GLY A 74 -7.43 7.42 2.35
C GLY A 74 -6.71 8.64 1.78
N GLU A 75 -5.49 8.93 2.25
CA GLU A 75 -4.69 10.07 1.78
C GLU A 75 -3.70 9.74 0.66
N ILE A 76 -3.57 8.46 0.27
CA ILE A 76 -2.58 8.04 -0.72
C ILE A 76 -3.17 7.94 -2.13
N LYS A 77 -2.42 8.45 -3.11
CA LYS A 77 -2.71 8.28 -4.54
C LYS A 77 -1.83 7.19 -5.10
N VAL A 78 -2.43 6.18 -5.70
CA VAL A 78 -1.75 5.01 -6.24
C VAL A 78 -2.30 4.63 -7.61
N PRO A 79 -1.46 4.12 -8.51
CA PRO A 79 -1.94 3.62 -9.78
C PRO A 79 -2.79 2.37 -9.56
N VAL A 80 -3.96 2.34 -10.20
CA VAL A 80 -4.92 1.24 -10.15
C VAL A 80 -5.23 0.76 -11.56
N ASP A 81 -5.47 -0.54 -11.70
CA ASP A 81 -5.97 -1.15 -12.93
C ASP A 81 -7.46 -1.41 -12.78
N HIS A 82 -8.24 -1.03 -13.78
CA HIS A 82 -9.68 -1.23 -13.81
C HIS A 82 -10.07 -1.84 -15.15
N ASN A 83 -10.88 -2.90 -15.11
CA ASN A 83 -11.31 -3.60 -16.32
C ASN A 83 -12.58 -3.00 -16.94
N GLU A 84 -13.31 -2.18 -16.19
CA GLU A 84 -14.59 -1.58 -16.60
C GLU A 84 -14.45 -0.06 -16.73
N LYS A 85 -15.33 0.60 -17.48
CA LYS A 85 -15.32 2.07 -17.58
C LYS A 85 -15.70 2.69 -16.24
N VAL A 86 -14.70 2.98 -15.42
CA VAL A 86 -14.85 3.69 -14.16
C VAL A 86 -14.72 5.18 -14.44
N HIS A 87 -15.69 5.98 -13.99
CA HIS A 87 -15.62 7.43 -14.11
C HIS A 87 -14.84 8.02 -12.93
N THR A 88 -14.15 9.14 -13.18
CA THR A 88 -13.52 9.91 -12.10
C THR A 88 -14.55 10.28 -11.04
N GLY A 89 -14.21 10.06 -9.77
CA GLY A 89 -15.08 10.26 -8.61
C GLY A 89 -15.91 9.04 -8.21
N SER A 90 -15.92 7.95 -9.00
CA SER A 90 -16.59 6.71 -8.59
C SER A 90 -15.91 6.08 -7.37
N ILE A 91 -16.73 5.52 -6.48
CA ILE A 91 -16.25 4.68 -5.37
C ILE A 91 -15.80 3.35 -5.96
N ILE A 92 -14.58 2.97 -5.61
CA ILE A 92 -13.92 1.76 -6.08
C ILE A 92 -13.53 0.89 -4.89
N LYS A 93 -13.57 -0.41 -5.09
CA LYS A 93 -13.17 -1.41 -4.10
C LYS A 93 -12.01 -2.23 -4.64
N VAL A 94 -11.03 -2.51 -3.80
CA VAL A 94 -9.92 -3.39 -4.14
C VAL A 94 -10.47 -4.81 -4.25
N ASN A 95 -10.44 -5.37 -5.46
CA ASN A 95 -10.82 -6.75 -5.70
C ASN A 95 -9.62 -7.70 -5.60
N GLY A 96 -8.43 -7.21 -5.97
CA GLY A 96 -7.23 -8.02 -5.95
C GLY A 96 -6.00 -7.24 -6.38
N PHE A 97 -4.93 -7.98 -6.67
CA PHE A 97 -3.66 -7.38 -7.01
C PHE A 97 -2.89 -8.27 -8.00
N LEU A 98 -2.39 -7.70 -9.09
CA LEU A 98 -1.73 -8.46 -10.17
C LEU A 98 -0.42 -7.80 -10.59
N ASN A 99 0.67 -8.57 -10.60
CA ASN A 99 2.04 -8.24 -11.00
C ASN A 99 2.71 -7.05 -10.29
N ASN A 100 2.07 -5.89 -10.22
CA ASN A 100 2.44 -4.72 -9.40
C ASN A 100 1.32 -3.65 -9.35
N LYS A 101 0.10 -4.01 -9.75
CA LYS A 101 -1.04 -3.10 -9.83
C LYS A 101 -2.15 -3.58 -8.91
N ILE A 102 -2.89 -2.61 -8.39
CA ILE A 102 -4.09 -2.86 -7.60
C ILE A 102 -5.25 -2.99 -8.58
N GLN A 103 -5.94 -4.13 -8.55
CA GLN A 103 -7.15 -4.30 -9.33
C GLN A 103 -8.34 -3.78 -8.55
N VAL A 104 -9.07 -2.88 -9.18
CA VAL A 104 -10.23 -2.23 -8.57
C VAL A 104 -11.48 -2.48 -9.41
N VAL A 105 -12.59 -2.58 -8.72
CA VAL A 105 -13.92 -2.74 -9.31
C VAL A 105 -14.82 -1.65 -8.74
N LEU A 106 -15.85 -1.26 -9.50
CA LEU A 106 -16.88 -0.36 -9.01
C LEU A 106 -17.57 -0.98 -7.79
N ASP A 107 -17.73 -0.18 -6.72
CA ASP A 107 -18.48 -0.62 -5.56
C ASP A 107 -19.99 -0.43 -5.82
N THR A 108 -20.57 -1.36 -6.58
CA THR A 108 -22.01 -1.36 -6.93
C THR A 108 -22.90 -1.62 -5.70
N ASP A 109 -22.35 -2.24 -4.65
CA ASP A 109 -23.03 -2.45 -3.37
C ASP A 109 -23.32 -1.11 -2.67
N TYR A 110 -22.56 -0.05 -2.97
CA TYR A 110 -22.79 1.31 -2.48
C TYR A 110 -23.87 2.07 -3.27
N VAL A 111 -24.03 1.80 -4.57
CA VAL A 111 -25.02 2.46 -5.44
C VAL A 111 -26.43 1.90 -5.22
N SER A 112 -26.54 0.67 -4.70
CA SER A 112 -27.81 -0.03 -4.49
C SER A 112 -28.53 0.39 -3.20
N VAL A 113 -27.88 1.19 -2.35
CA VAL A 113 -28.36 1.57 -1.00
C VAL A 113 -28.76 3.06 -0.93
N VAL A 114 -28.68 3.80 -2.03
CA VAL A 114 -29.09 5.21 -2.14
C VAL A 114 -30.28 5.38 -3.08
#